data_AF-A0A1G2VSN4-F1
#
_entry.id   AF-A0A1G2VSN4-F1
#
_cell.length_a   1.000
_cell.length_b   1.000
_cell.length_c   1.000
_cell.angle_alpha   90.00
_cell.angle_beta   90.00
_cell.angle_gamma   90.00
#
_symmetry.space_group_name_H-M   'P 1'
#
loop_
_entity.id
_entity.type
_entity.pdbx_description
1 polymer ?
#
loop_
_entity_poly.entity_id
_entity_poly.type
_entity_poly.pdbx_seq_one_letter_code
_entity_poly.pdbx_strand_id
1 'polypeptide(L)'
;MPHNENKTRQEVSLIGRILSMEMMLLLMGVVSLVYGIVKGVEVNIFFGLVIIPGVFILMKVRKKDWQKHWQDMEADQKAELERNERNKQKPPSDGPPGE
;
A
#
# COMPACT_ATOMS: atom_id res chain seq x y z
N MET A 1 15.82 20.50 -1.16
CA MET A 1 15.43 20.16 0.23
C MET A 1 14.95 18.71 0.25
N PRO A 2 15.84 17.71 0.46
CA PRO A 2 15.53 16.28 0.29
C PRO A 2 14.95 15.57 1.54
N HIS A 3 14.59 16.31 2.60
CA HIS A 3 14.27 15.69 3.89
C HIS A 3 12.87 15.02 3.94
N ASN A 4 11.95 15.38 3.04
CA ASN A 4 10.58 14.87 3.06
C ASN A 4 10.37 13.57 2.26
N GLU A 5 11.13 13.35 1.19
CA GLU A 5 11.01 12.16 0.30
C GLU A 5 11.38 10.84 1.02
N ASN A 6 12.29 10.91 1.98
CA ASN A 6 12.70 9.74 2.76
C ASN A 6 11.61 9.29 3.74
N LYS A 7 10.78 10.22 4.22
CA LYS A 7 9.73 9.93 5.20
C LYS A 7 8.54 9.21 4.55
N THR A 8 8.11 9.68 3.38
CA THR A 8 7.07 9.02 2.58
C THR A 8 7.48 7.62 2.12
N ARG A 9 8.74 7.44 1.70
CA ARG A 9 9.28 6.10 1.36
C ARG A 9 9.28 5.12 2.54
N GLN A 10 9.56 5.60 3.76
CA GLN A 10 9.50 4.78 4.97
C GLN A 10 8.07 4.35 5.30
N GLU A 11 7.11 5.27 5.21
CA GLU A 11 5.70 4.98 5.46
C GLU A 11 5.15 3.94 4.47
N VAL A 12 5.51 4.05 3.19
CA VAL A 12 5.14 3.05 2.17
C VAL A 12 5.76 1.68 2.47
N SER A 13 7.02 1.63 2.94
CA SER A 13 7.67 0.37 3.34
C SER A 13 7.03 -0.25 4.60
N LEU A 14 6.58 0.55 5.56
CA LEU A 14 5.92 0.08 6.79
C LEU A 14 4.54 -0.47 6.49
N ILE A 15 3.72 0.25 5.71
CA ILE A 15 2.42 -0.24 5.22
C ILE A 15 2.63 -1.54 4.42
N GLY A 16 3.63 -1.59 3.53
CA GLY A 16 3.96 -2.79 2.75
C GLY A 16 4.35 -4.00 3.61
N ARG A 17 5.01 -3.78 4.75
CA ARG A 17 5.36 -4.85 5.71
C ARG A 17 4.15 -5.42 6.44
N ILE A 18 3.28 -4.57 6.97
CA ILE A 18 2.02 -5.01 7.60
C ILE A 18 1.21 -5.85 6.60
N LEU A 19 1.13 -5.36 5.37
CA LEU A 19 0.52 -6.05 4.23
C LEU A 19 1.09 -7.43 3.96
N SER A 20 2.42 -7.52 3.97
CA SER A 20 3.14 -8.74 3.66
C SER A 20 2.92 -9.78 4.74
N MET A 21 2.90 -9.38 6.02
CA MET A 21 2.57 -10.27 7.14
C MET A 21 1.13 -10.77 7.06
N GLU A 22 0.20 -9.89 6.71
CA GLU A 22 -1.22 -10.23 6.61
C GLU A 22 -1.49 -11.21 5.45
N MET A 23 -0.87 -10.97 4.29
CA MET A 23 -0.90 -11.92 3.15
C MET A 23 -0.23 -13.25 3.48
N MET A 24 0.81 -13.26 4.31
CA MET A 24 1.49 -14.49 4.72
C MET A 24 0.61 -15.32 5.67
N LEU A 25 -0.08 -14.68 6.61
CA LEU A 25 -1.09 -15.32 7.48
C LEU A 25 -2.24 -15.91 6.66
N LEU A 26 -2.70 -15.14 5.67
CA LEU A 26 -3.73 -15.54 4.72
C LEU A 26 -3.31 -16.81 3.96
N LEU A 27 -2.09 -16.81 3.41
CA LEU A 27 -1.53 -17.93 2.66
C LEU A 27 -1.35 -19.16 3.55
N MET A 28 -0.90 -18.97 4.80
CA MET A 28 -0.82 -20.04 5.79
C MET A 28 -2.20 -20.66 6.08
N GLY A 29 -3.23 -19.84 6.25
CA GLY A 29 -4.60 -20.32 6.46
C GLY A 29 -5.14 -21.15 5.30
N VAL A 30 -4.88 -20.72 4.06
CA VAL A 30 -5.27 -21.46 2.85
C VAL A 30 -4.54 -22.80 2.75
N VAL A 31 -3.23 -22.82 2.98
CA VAL A 31 -2.43 -24.05 2.98
C VAL A 31 -2.91 -25.02 4.06
N SER A 32 -3.20 -24.51 5.27
CA SER A 32 -3.74 -25.31 6.38
C SER A 32 -5.08 -25.95 6.03
N LEU A 33 -5.97 -25.21 5.35
CA LEU A 33 -7.28 -25.72 4.92
C LEU A 33 -7.13 -26.82 3.86
N VAL A 34 -6.32 -26.60 2.83
CA VAL A 34 -6.09 -27.60 1.77
C VAL A 34 -5.53 -28.89 2.38
N TYR A 35 -4.58 -28.75 3.30
CA TYR A 35 -4.03 -29.90 4.03
C TYR A 35 -5.09 -30.61 4.89
N GLY A 36 -5.94 -29.84 5.59
CA GLY A 36 -7.05 -30.37 6.39
C GLY A 36 -8.06 -31.17 5.57
N ILE A 37 -8.43 -30.68 4.38
CA ILE A 37 -9.34 -31.37 3.46
C ILE A 37 -8.71 -32.67 2.93
N VAL A 38 -7.43 -32.64 2.54
CA VAL A 38 -6.73 -33.81 2.00
C VAL A 38 -6.51 -34.89 3.06
N LYS A 39 -6.20 -34.51 4.30
CA LYS A 39 -5.97 -35.46 5.41
C LYS A 39 -7.19 -35.79 6.27
N GLY A 40 -8.32 -35.11 6.07
CA GLY A 40 -9.52 -35.29 6.90
C GLY A 40 -9.35 -34.82 8.35
N VAL A 41 -8.48 -33.83 8.61
CA VAL A 41 -8.24 -33.31 9.97
C VAL A 41 -9.23 -32.19 10.25
N GLU A 42 -10.22 -32.48 11.08
CA GLU A 42 -11.33 -31.58 11.45
C GLU A 42 -10.84 -30.22 11.99
N VAL A 43 -9.75 -30.22 12.77
CA VAL A 43 -9.17 -29.00 13.37
C VAL A 43 -8.66 -28.04 12.30
N ASN A 44 -8.00 -28.57 11.25
CA ASN A 44 -7.50 -27.76 10.13
C ASN A 44 -8.64 -27.21 9.27
N ILE A 45 -9.74 -27.95 9.15
CA ILE A 45 -10.94 -27.50 8.45
C ILE A 45 -11.59 -26.34 9.20
N PHE A 46 -11.71 -26.44 10.53
CA PHE A 46 -12.27 -25.37 11.37
C PHE A 46 -11.48 -24.07 11.24
N PHE A 47 -10.14 -24.13 11.34
CA PHE A 47 -9.29 -22.96 11.15
C PHE A 47 -9.40 -22.39 9.73
N GLY A 48 -9.46 -23.24 8.71
CA GLY A 48 -9.64 -22.75 7.34
C GLY A 48 -11.00 -22.08 7.11
N LEU A 49 -12.07 -22.60 7.72
CA LEU A 49 -13.43 -22.06 7.62
C LEU A 49 -13.58 -20.74 8.41
N VAL A 50 -12.80 -20.52 9.46
CA VAL A 50 -12.73 -19.24 10.18
C VAL A 50 -11.84 -18.23 9.44
N ILE A 51 -10.71 -18.68 8.89
CA ILE A 51 -9.75 -17.81 8.23
C ILE A 51 -10.29 -17.32 6.88
N ILE A 52 -10.93 -18.16 6.06
CA ILE A 52 -11.48 -17.76 4.75
C ILE A 52 -12.41 -16.53 4.82
N PRO A 53 -13.48 -16.51 5.63
CA PRO A 53 -14.38 -15.37 5.71
C PRO A 53 -13.72 -14.16 6.38
N GLY A 54 -12.89 -14.38 7.40
CA GLY A 54 -12.11 -13.30 8.03
C GLY A 54 -11.24 -12.57 7.01
N VAL A 55 -10.54 -13.34 6.19
CA VAL A 55 -9.74 -12.85 5.07
C VAL A 55 -10.59 -12.21 3.99
N PHE A 56 -11.74 -12.78 3.64
CA PHE A 56 -12.60 -12.24 2.59
C PHE A 56 -13.13 -10.84 2.95
N ILE A 57 -13.52 -10.65 4.22
CA ILE A 57 -13.89 -9.35 4.76
C ILE A 57 -12.70 -8.41 4.70
N LEU A 58 -11.52 -8.88 5.09
CA LEU A 58 -10.31 -8.08 5.11
C LEU A 58 -9.88 -7.65 3.70
N MET A 59 -9.95 -8.55 2.71
CA MET A 59 -9.74 -8.25 1.28
C MET A 59 -10.75 -7.25 0.75
N LYS A 60 -12.01 -7.30 1.20
CA LYS A 60 -13.08 -6.36 0.83
C LYS A 60 -12.82 -4.96 1.38
N VAL A 61 -12.53 -4.85 2.68
CA VAL A 61 -12.17 -3.59 3.35
C VAL A 61 -10.94 -3.00 2.69
N ARG A 62 -9.92 -3.83 2.50
CA ARG A 62 -8.67 -3.47 1.87
C ARG A 62 -8.82 -3.04 0.41
N LYS A 63 -9.68 -3.66 -0.40
CA LYS A 63 -9.96 -3.19 -1.77
C LYS A 63 -10.53 -1.78 -1.77
N LYS A 64 -11.42 -1.49 -0.82
CA LYS A 64 -12.06 -0.18 -0.66
C LYS A 64 -11.05 0.88 -0.21
N ASP A 65 -10.20 0.55 0.76
CA ASP A 65 -9.19 1.49 1.27
C ASP A 65 -8.03 1.67 0.28
N TRP A 66 -7.66 0.63 -0.46
CA TRP A 66 -6.60 0.67 -1.47
C TRP A 66 -6.96 1.57 -2.65
N GLN A 67 -8.22 1.53 -3.12
CA GLN A 67 -8.64 2.45 -4.19
C GLN A 67 -8.63 3.91 -3.74
N LYS A 68 -8.97 4.17 -2.48
CA LYS A 68 -8.97 5.52 -1.92
C LYS A 68 -7.55 6.08 -1.79
N HIS A 69 -6.62 5.27 -1.26
CA HIS A 69 -5.21 5.62 -1.19
C HIS A 69 -4.55 5.82 -2.57
N TRP A 70 -4.99 5.08 -3.60
CA TRP A 70 -4.47 5.30 -4.95
C TRP A 70 -4.92 6.63 -5.55
N GLN A 71 -6.18 7.02 -5.35
CA GLN A 71 -6.67 8.33 -5.78
C GLN A 71 -5.93 9.48 -5.12
N ASP A 72 -5.69 9.38 -3.81
CA ASP A 72 -4.98 10.42 -3.06
C ASP A 72 -3.52 10.53 -3.54
N MET A 73 -2.84 9.40 -3.80
CA MET A 73 -1.48 9.41 -4.34
C MET A 73 -1.38 9.93 -5.78
N GLU A 74 -2.36 9.65 -6.64
CA GLU A 74 -2.39 10.21 -8.00
C GLU A 74 -2.64 11.72 -7.98
N ALA A 75 -3.48 12.22 -7.06
CA ALA A 75 -3.73 13.64 -6.90
C ALA A 75 -2.48 14.39 -6.41
N ASP A 76 -1.78 13.82 -5.42
CA ASP A 76 -0.54 14.40 -4.88
C ASP A 76 0.60 14.40 -5.91
N GLN A 77 0.81 13.28 -6.63
CA GLN A 77 1.82 13.22 -7.68
C GLN A 77 1.56 14.23 -8.80
N LYS A 78 0.29 14.38 -9.20
CA LYS A 78 -0.08 15.33 -10.26
C LYS A 78 0.16 16.77 -9.81
N ALA A 79 -0.16 17.11 -8.55
CA ALA A 79 0.12 18.44 -8.00
C ALA A 79 1.62 18.73 -7.89
N GLU A 80 2.44 17.74 -7.52
CA GLU A 80 3.89 17.88 -7.47
C GLU A 80 4.52 18.02 -8.86
N LEU A 81 4.07 17.24 -9.84
CA LEU A 81 4.50 17.35 -11.23
C LEU A 81 4.19 18.74 -11.78
N GLU A 82 2.97 19.24 -11.60
CA GLU A 82 2.56 20.55 -12.08
C GLU A 82 3.35 21.70 -11.40
N ARG A 83 3.73 21.52 -10.13
CA ARG A 83 4.58 22.46 -9.39
C ARG A 83 6.03 22.43 -9.87
N ASN A 84 6.55 21.24 -10.18
CA ASN A 84 7.90 21.07 -10.73
C ASN A 84 7.99 21.62 -12.16
N GLU A 85 6.95 21.44 -12.98
CA GLU A 85 6.85 22.00 -14.32
C GLU A 85 6.76 23.54 -14.29
N ARG A 86 5.97 24.13 -13.38
CA ARG A 86 5.97 25.58 -13.15
C ARG A 86 7.35 26.10 -12.74
N ASN A 87 8.07 25.34 -11.93
CA ASN A 87 9.41 25.73 -11.48
C ASN A 87 10.46 25.60 -12.60
N LYS A 88 10.32 24.62 -13.50
CA LYS A 88 11.14 24.48 -14.71
C LYS A 88 10.86 25.53 -15.77
N GLN A 89 9.61 25.98 -15.91
CA GLN A 89 9.22 27.01 -16.88
C GLN A 89 9.50 28.43 -16.42
N LYS A 90 9.79 28.65 -15.13
CA LYS A 90 10.26 29.96 -14.66
C LYS A 90 11.73 30.10 -15.12
N PRO A 91 12.06 30.94 -16.13
CA PRO A 91 13.45 31.17 -16.49
C PRO A 91 14.20 31.72 -15.26
N PRO A 92 15.51 31.46 -15.13
CA PRO A 92 16.29 32.10 -14.07
C PRO A 92 16.04 33.60 -14.16
N SER A 93 15.42 34.17 -13.13
CA SER A 93 15.33 35.60 -12.99
C SER A 93 16.74 36.06 -12.66
N ASP A 94 17.48 36.44 -13.70
CA ASP A 94 18.72 37.19 -13.54
C ASP A 94 18.44 38.35 -12.59
N GLY A 95 19.28 38.43 -11.55
CA GLY A 95 19.16 39.35 -10.43
C GLY A 95 19.27 40.83 -10.85
N PRO A 96 19.11 41.75 -9.87
CA PRO A 96 18.71 43.14 -10.09
C PRO A 96 19.74 43.93 -10.91
N PRO A 97 19.34 45.05 -11.56
CA PRO A 97 20.30 45.96 -12.15
C PRO A 97 21.21 46.50 -11.04
N GLY A 98 22.46 46.04 -11.03
CA GLY A 98 23.54 46.68 -10.28
C GLY A 98 23.76 48.07 -10.84
N GLU A 99 23.93 49.01 -9.91
CA GLU A 99 24.00 50.47 -10.04
C GLU A 99 25.00 50.99 -11.09
#